data_AF-A0A9D6XIT7-F1
#
_entry.id   AF-A0A9D6XIT7-F1
#
_cell.length_a   1.000
_cell.length_b   1.000
_cell.length_c   1.000
_cell.angle_alpha   90.00
_cell.angle_beta   90.00
_cell.angle_gamma   90.00
#
_symmetry.space_group_name_H-M   'P 1'
#
loop_
_entity.id
_entity.type
_entity.pdbx_description
1 polymer ?
#
loop_
_entity_poly.entity_id
_entity_poly.type
_entity_poly.pdbx_seq_one_letter_code
_entity_poly.pdbx_strand_id
1 'polypeptide(L)'
;MTTNGEQDSDALMRSEIHRLGILLGHSLTRQEGPQLFELVEKIRNLSKDRPNEVAQLLARIDLDSAIKLARAFSVYFHLANITEQFFRSQDRAKERATNGTWLAQVASKIKEAGIKQETIDEAFQNLHVRPV
;
A
#
# COMPACT_ATOMS: atom_id res chain seq x y z
N MET A 1 -11.99 16.30 -15.05
CA MET A 1 -10.65 16.88 -15.30
C MET A 1 -9.69 16.64 -14.12
N THR A 2 -9.75 15.49 -13.43
CA THR A 2 -8.90 15.15 -12.27
C THR A 2 -7.71 14.24 -12.59
N THR A 3 -7.57 13.81 -13.85
CA THR A 3 -6.67 12.73 -14.26
C THR A 3 -5.18 13.03 -14.13
N ASN A 4 -4.75 14.30 -14.20
CA ASN A 4 -3.31 14.64 -14.16
C ASN A 4 -2.69 14.54 -12.76
N GLY A 5 -3.44 14.82 -11.69
CA GLY A 5 -2.91 14.79 -10.33
C GLY A 5 -2.79 13.37 -9.75
N GLU A 6 -3.75 12.51 -10.07
CA GLU A 6 -3.72 11.09 -9.69
C GLU A 6 -2.64 10.32 -10.47
N GLN A 7 -2.50 10.59 -11.78
CA GLN A 7 -1.45 9.97 -12.59
C GLN A 7 -0.03 10.37 -12.13
N ASP A 8 0.14 11.58 -11.61
CA ASP A 8 1.41 12.04 -11.04
C ASP A 8 1.71 11.40 -9.67
N SER A 9 0.69 11.27 -8.80
CA SER A 9 0.81 10.56 -7.50
C SER A 9 1.20 9.09 -7.71
N ASP A 10 0.54 8.40 -8.65
CA ASP A 10 0.86 7.00 -8.98
C ASP A 10 2.28 6.83 -9.53
N ALA A 11 2.74 7.76 -10.36
CA ALA A 11 4.10 7.74 -10.90
C ALA A 11 5.15 7.94 -9.78
N LEU A 12 4.91 8.90 -8.88
CA LEU A 12 5.76 9.14 -7.71
C LEU A 12 5.78 7.93 -6.76
N MET A 13 4.62 7.31 -6.51
CA MET A 13 4.51 6.10 -5.69
C MET A 13 5.34 4.96 -6.29
N ARG A 14 5.23 4.70 -7.60
CA ARG A 14 6.01 3.66 -8.27
C ARG A 14 7.52 3.94 -8.21
N SER A 15 7.91 5.20 -8.37
CA SER A 15 9.31 5.64 -8.22
C SER A 15 9.83 5.37 -6.81
N GLU A 16 9.05 5.68 -5.78
CA GLU A 16 9.45 5.47 -4.38
C GLU A 16 9.53 3.98 -4.02
N ILE A 17 8.58 3.16 -4.48
CA ILE A 17 8.64 1.70 -4.34
C ILE A 17 9.91 1.16 -5.01
N HIS A 18 10.24 1.64 -6.21
CA HIS A 18 11.45 1.23 -6.92
C HIS A 18 12.72 1.59 -6.12
N ARG A 19 12.80 2.82 -5.62
CA ARG A 19 13.92 3.30 -4.79
C ARG A 19 14.08 2.48 -3.51
N LEU A 20 13.00 2.23 -2.78
CA LEU A 20 13.02 1.40 -1.57
C LEU A 20 13.40 -0.05 -1.89
N GLY A 21 12.98 -0.58 -3.03
CA GLY A 21 13.39 -1.89 -3.52
C GLY A 21 14.89 -2.01 -3.79
N ILE A 22 15.52 -0.96 -4.36
CA ILE A 22 16.98 -0.88 -4.53
C ILE A 22 17.69 -0.87 -3.18
N LEU A 23 17.22 -0.06 -2.22
CA LEU A 23 17.81 0.02 -0.89
C LEU A 23 17.70 -1.29 -0.12
N LEU A 24 16.58 -2.01 -0.26
CA LEU A 24 16.42 -3.34 0.27
C LEU A 24 17.40 -4.32 -0.38
N GLY A 25 17.54 -4.27 -1.71
CA GLY A 25 18.52 -5.09 -2.43
C GLY A 25 19.95 -4.89 -1.90
N HIS A 26 20.38 -3.65 -1.72
CA HIS A 26 21.68 -3.34 -1.11
C HIS A 26 21.79 -3.90 0.32
N SER A 27 20.71 -3.87 1.10
CA SER A 27 20.70 -4.37 2.47
C SER A 27 20.75 -5.89 2.53
N LEU A 28 20.02 -6.58 1.66
CA LEU A 28 20.09 -8.04 1.49
C LEU A 28 21.50 -8.48 1.11
N THR A 29 22.12 -7.82 0.13
CA THR A 29 23.51 -8.12 -0.28
C THR A 29 24.50 -7.96 0.88
N ARG A 30 24.35 -6.92 1.72
CA ARG A 30 25.23 -6.71 2.87
C ARG A 30 25.01 -7.73 4.00
N GLN A 31 23.78 -8.14 4.23
CA GLN A 31 23.41 -8.97 5.41
C GLN A 31 23.48 -10.47 5.13
N GLU A 32 23.04 -10.89 3.95
CA GLU A 32 22.86 -12.31 3.61
C GLU A 32 23.74 -12.75 2.43
N GLY A 33 24.46 -11.80 1.82
CA GLY A 33 25.32 -12.03 0.67
C GLY A 33 24.63 -11.80 -0.68
N PRO A 34 25.41 -11.66 -1.77
CA PRO A 34 24.88 -11.38 -3.10
C PRO A 34 24.01 -12.50 -3.66
N GLN A 35 24.25 -13.76 -3.26
CA GLN A 35 23.53 -14.93 -3.78
C GLN A 35 22.04 -14.89 -3.45
N LEU A 36 21.68 -14.41 -2.24
CA LEU A 36 20.26 -14.27 -1.87
C LEU A 36 19.58 -13.22 -2.73
N PHE A 37 20.23 -12.07 -2.94
CA PHE A 37 19.67 -11.01 -3.78
C PHE A 37 19.49 -11.46 -5.23
N GLU A 38 20.49 -12.15 -5.80
CA GLU A 38 20.39 -12.74 -7.14
C GLU A 38 19.23 -13.74 -7.25
N LEU A 39 19.02 -14.58 -6.22
CA LEU A 39 17.91 -15.52 -6.19
C LEU A 39 16.55 -14.80 -6.13
N VAL A 40 16.43 -13.75 -5.32
CA VAL A 40 15.23 -12.90 -5.26
C VAL A 40 14.94 -12.30 -6.63
N GLU A 41 15.93 -11.69 -7.28
CA GLU A 41 15.77 -11.07 -8.60
C GLU A 41 15.44 -12.08 -9.69
N LYS A 42 16.06 -13.27 -9.64
CA LYS A 42 15.73 -14.38 -10.54
C LYS A 42 14.27 -14.78 -10.40
N ILE A 43 13.77 -14.94 -9.18
CA ILE A 43 12.38 -15.28 -8.93
C ILE A 43 11.45 -14.15 -9.36
N ARG A 44 11.79 -12.88 -9.06
CA ARG A 44 11.00 -11.71 -9.48
C ARG A 44 10.85 -11.62 -11.00
N ASN A 45 11.90 -11.92 -11.74
CA ASN A 45 11.87 -11.92 -13.21
C ASN A 45 11.08 -13.13 -13.75
N LEU A 46 11.32 -14.33 -13.23
CA LEU A 46 10.57 -15.53 -13.64
C LEU A 46 9.07 -15.42 -13.32
N SER A 47 8.69 -14.80 -12.21
CA SER A 47 7.28 -14.59 -11.86
C SER A 47 6.52 -13.72 -12.85
N LYS A 48 7.21 -12.86 -13.63
CA LYS A 48 6.57 -12.01 -14.65
C LYS A 48 6.31 -12.80 -15.94
N ASP A 49 7.29 -13.57 -16.38
CA ASP A 49 7.28 -14.14 -17.73
C ASP A 49 6.93 -15.64 -17.75
N ARG A 50 7.31 -16.37 -16.69
CA ARG A 50 7.35 -17.84 -16.66
C ARG A 50 7.05 -18.40 -15.25
N PRO A 51 5.82 -18.21 -14.72
CA PRO A 51 5.49 -18.61 -13.35
C PRO A 51 5.69 -20.11 -13.09
N ASN A 52 5.54 -20.97 -14.10
CA ASN A 52 5.78 -22.42 -13.97
C ASN A 52 7.25 -22.75 -13.65
N GLU A 53 8.21 -21.93 -14.09
CA GLU A 53 9.63 -22.13 -13.79
C GLU A 53 9.98 -21.74 -12.34
N VAL A 54 9.20 -20.85 -11.72
CA VAL A 54 9.36 -20.48 -10.31
C VAL A 54 9.14 -21.70 -9.41
N ALA A 55 8.06 -22.46 -9.63
CA ALA A 55 7.77 -23.66 -8.85
C ALA A 55 8.90 -24.69 -8.93
N GLN A 56 9.48 -24.89 -10.12
CA GLN A 56 10.61 -25.80 -10.33
C GLN A 56 11.88 -25.32 -9.63
N LEU A 57 12.13 -24.01 -9.61
CA LEU A 57 13.25 -23.42 -8.90
C LEU A 57 13.08 -23.58 -7.39
N LEU A 58 11.90 -23.25 -6.85
CA LEU A 58 11.59 -23.35 -5.43
C LEU A 58 11.71 -24.79 -4.91
N ALA A 59 11.35 -25.80 -5.73
CA ALA A 59 11.47 -27.21 -5.38
C ALA A 59 12.92 -27.69 -5.14
N ARG A 60 13.92 -26.89 -5.53
CA ARG A 60 15.36 -27.23 -5.42
C ARG A 60 16.10 -26.38 -4.38
N ILE A 61 15.41 -25.45 -3.73
CA ILE A 61 16.01 -24.55 -2.73
C ILE A 61 16.07 -25.26 -1.38
N ASP A 62 17.17 -25.10 -0.66
CA ASP A 62 17.31 -25.62 0.69
C ASP A 62 16.46 -24.82 1.70
N LEU A 63 16.20 -25.41 2.87
CA LEU A 63 15.31 -24.80 3.87
C LEU A 63 15.79 -23.42 4.35
N ASP A 64 17.10 -23.21 4.55
CA ASP A 64 17.63 -21.93 5.04
C ASP A 64 17.43 -20.82 4.00
N SER A 65 17.80 -21.12 2.75
CA SER A 65 17.56 -20.21 1.62
C SER A 65 16.07 -19.92 1.43
N ALA A 66 15.19 -20.91 1.58
CA ALA A 66 13.74 -20.73 1.46
C ALA A 66 13.18 -19.78 2.54
N ILE A 67 13.66 -19.92 3.79
CA ILE A 67 13.27 -19.04 4.90
C ILE A 67 13.73 -17.60 4.62
N LYS A 68 14.99 -17.41 4.20
CA LYS A 68 15.55 -16.09 3.87
C LYS A 68 14.81 -15.45 2.71
N LEU A 69 14.48 -16.23 1.68
CA LEU A 69 13.72 -15.79 0.52
C LEU A 69 12.32 -15.34 0.90
N ALA A 70 11.61 -16.12 1.71
CA ALA A 70 10.27 -15.76 2.20
C ALA A 70 10.32 -14.43 2.98
N ARG A 71 11.29 -14.27 3.89
CA ARG A 71 11.48 -13.00 4.62
C ARG A 71 11.76 -11.83 3.70
N ALA A 72 12.66 -12.01 2.71
CA ALA A 72 12.96 -10.96 1.75
C ALA A 72 11.69 -10.49 1.02
N PHE A 73 10.89 -11.42 0.48
CA PHE A 73 9.63 -11.08 -0.17
C PHE A 73 8.60 -10.44 0.77
N SER A 74 8.51 -10.88 2.03
CA SER A 74 7.68 -10.21 3.04
C SER A 74 8.09 -8.76 3.24
N VAL A 75 9.40 -8.47 3.33
CA VAL A 75 9.88 -7.09 3.48
C VAL A 75 9.61 -6.26 2.23
N TYR A 76 9.81 -6.79 1.02
CA TYR A 76 9.42 -6.12 -0.23
C TYR A 76 7.92 -5.77 -0.22
N PHE A 77 7.06 -6.71 0.19
CA PHE A 77 5.62 -6.50 0.27
C PHE A 77 5.24 -5.43 1.30
N HIS A 78 5.85 -5.46 2.48
CA HIS A 78 5.63 -4.43 3.50
C HIS A 78 6.06 -3.04 3.01
N LEU A 79 7.19 -2.92 2.32
CA LEU A 79 7.62 -1.65 1.73
C LEU A 79 6.63 -1.12 0.71
N ALA A 80 6.14 -1.98 -0.19
CA ALA A 80 5.12 -1.60 -1.16
C ALA A 80 3.84 -1.10 -0.48
N ASN A 81 3.34 -1.85 0.51
CA ASN A 81 2.12 -1.50 1.24
C ASN A 81 2.24 -0.20 2.02
N ILE A 82 3.34 -0.01 2.75
CA ILE A 82 3.56 1.22 3.55
C ILE A 82 3.68 2.43 2.62
N THR A 83 4.38 2.27 1.49
CA THR A 83 4.50 3.33 0.49
C THR A 83 3.13 3.69 -0.07
N GLU A 84 2.34 2.70 -0.48
CA GLU A 84 0.97 2.93 -0.94
C GLU A 84 0.10 3.64 0.11
N GLN A 85 0.16 3.19 1.37
CA GLN A 85 -0.57 3.81 2.48
C GLN A 85 -0.14 5.26 2.71
N PHE A 86 1.15 5.58 2.57
CA PHE A 86 1.67 6.93 2.68
C PHE A 86 1.12 7.85 1.57
N PHE A 87 1.17 7.42 0.30
CA PHE A 87 0.62 8.19 -0.82
C PHE A 87 -0.91 8.34 -0.70
N ARG A 88 -1.64 7.26 -0.38
CA ARG A 88 -3.09 7.33 -0.08
C ARG A 88 -3.42 8.26 1.08
N SER A 89 -2.54 8.37 2.08
CA SER A 89 -2.70 9.32 3.18
C SER A 89 -2.53 10.76 2.72
N GLN A 90 -1.52 11.03 1.88
CA GLN A 90 -1.30 12.35 1.31
C GLN A 90 -2.47 12.80 0.42
N ASP A 91 -2.97 11.91 -0.45
CA ASP A 91 -4.06 12.25 -1.36
C ASP A 91 -5.36 12.53 -0.58
N ARG A 92 -5.65 11.74 0.46
CA ARG A 92 -6.75 12.04 1.39
C ARG A 92 -6.55 13.35 2.15
N ALA A 93 -5.31 13.72 2.49
CA ALA A 93 -5.03 15.00 3.15
C ALA A 93 -5.28 16.18 2.20
N LYS A 94 -4.86 16.07 0.94
CA LYS A 94 -5.15 17.06 -0.12
C LYS A 94 -6.65 17.21 -0.34
N GLU A 95 -7.36 16.09 -0.48
CA GLU A 95 -8.82 16.10 -0.66
C GLU A 95 -9.54 16.76 0.53
N ARG A 96 -9.10 16.50 1.77
CA ARG A 96 -9.65 17.18 2.95
C ARG A 96 -9.37 18.67 2.96
N ALA A 97 -8.22 19.10 2.46
CA ALA A 97 -7.89 20.52 2.36
C ALA A 97 -8.76 21.25 1.33
N THR A 98 -9.18 20.58 0.26
CA THR A 98 -10.05 21.16 -0.77
C THR A 98 -11.54 21.04 -0.46
N ASN A 99 -11.99 19.86 0.01
CA ASN A 99 -13.41 19.50 0.13
C ASN A 99 -13.88 19.41 1.59
N GLY A 100 -13.01 19.71 2.57
CA GLY A 100 -13.31 19.50 3.98
C GLY A 100 -13.33 18.02 4.37
N THR A 101 -13.53 17.74 5.66
CA THR A 101 -13.66 16.36 6.14
C THR A 101 -14.98 15.74 5.69
N TRP A 102 -15.04 14.40 5.61
CA TRP A 102 -16.29 13.70 5.28
C TRP A 102 -17.43 14.06 6.25
N LEU A 103 -17.11 14.27 7.54
CA LEU A 103 -18.09 14.75 8.53
C LEU A 103 -18.58 16.16 8.23
N ALA A 104 -17.70 17.08 7.83
CA ALA A 104 -18.09 18.43 7.43
C ALA A 104 -18.99 18.40 6.18
N GLN A 105 -18.69 17.53 5.22
CA GLN A 105 -19.53 17.35 4.03
C GLN A 105 -20.90 16.77 4.38
N VAL A 106 -20.97 15.78 5.28
CA VAL A 106 -22.24 15.24 5.78
C VAL A 106 -23.04 16.33 6.50
N ALA A 107 -22.40 17.14 7.35
CA ALA A 107 -23.05 18.26 8.02
C ALA A 107 -23.60 19.30 7.04
N SER A 108 -22.86 19.62 5.96
CA SER A 108 -23.35 20.50 4.90
C SER A 108 -24.59 19.93 4.22
N LYS A 109 -24.57 18.65 3.85
CA LYS A 109 -25.70 17.97 3.20
C LYS A 109 -26.95 17.92 4.09
N ILE A 110 -26.78 17.68 5.39
CA ILE A 110 -27.89 17.71 6.35
C ILE A 110 -28.52 19.11 6.42
N LYS A 111 -27.66 20.14 6.47
CA LYS A 111 -28.10 21.54 6.48
C LYS A 111 -28.83 21.92 5.19
N GLU A 112 -28.29 21.55 4.04
CA GLU A 112 -28.89 21.79 2.71
C GLU A 112 -30.23 21.08 2.54
N ALA A 113 -30.38 19.88 3.11
CA ALA A 113 -31.63 19.12 3.09
C ALA A 113 -32.70 19.68 4.05
N GLY A 114 -32.37 20.66 4.90
CA GLY A 114 -33.30 21.28 5.83
C GLY A 114 -33.85 20.32 6.89
N ILE A 115 -33.08 19.31 7.29
CA ILE A 115 -33.49 18.33 8.31
C ILE A 115 -33.64 19.05 9.66
N LYS A 116 -34.73 18.75 10.37
CA LYS A 116 -35.02 19.33 11.68
C LYS A 116 -34.01 18.87 12.73
N GLN A 117 -33.71 19.74 13.69
CA GLN A 117 -32.76 19.45 14.75
C GLN A 117 -33.17 18.21 15.58
N GLU A 118 -34.46 18.04 15.86
CA GLU A 118 -34.93 16.89 16.66
C GLU A 118 -34.58 15.54 16.01
N THR A 119 -34.68 15.46 14.68
CA THR A 119 -34.35 14.25 13.91
C THR A 119 -32.85 13.96 13.93
N ILE A 120 -32.02 15.02 13.93
CA ILE A 120 -30.56 14.88 14.03
C ILE A 120 -30.19 14.34 15.41
N ASP A 121 -30.78 14.91 16.47
CA ASP A 121 -30.51 14.53 17.86
C ASP A 121 -30.89 13.06 18.12
N GLU A 122 -32.05 12.63 17.63
CA GLU A 122 -32.49 11.23 17.75
C GLU A 122 -31.54 10.26 17.01
N ALA A 123 -31.04 10.65 15.83
CA ALA A 123 -30.09 9.83 15.08
C ALA A 123 -28.74 9.67 15.82
N PHE A 124 -28.23 10.75 16.45
CA PHE A 124 -26.98 10.69 17.20
C PHE A 124 -27.11 9.90 18.52
N GLN A 125 -28.26 9.95 19.20
CA GLN A 125 -28.51 9.16 20.40
C GLN A 125 -28.44 7.65 20.14
N ASN A 126 -28.83 7.23 18.94
CA ASN A 126 -28.85 5.83 18.53
C ASN A 126 -27.56 5.39 17.81
N LEU A 127 -26.62 6.31 17.53
CA LEU A 127 -25.40 6.01 16.79
C LEU A 127 -24.37 5.33 17.70
N HIS A 128 -24.07 4.06 17.42
CA HIS A 128 -23.00 3.33 18.08
C HIS A 128 -22.03 2.75 17.04
N VAL A 129 -20.75 3.13 17.14
CA VAL A 129 -19.67 2.55 16.35
C VAL A 129 -18.77 1.74 17.26
N ARG A 130 -18.63 0.44 16.97
CA ARG A 130 -17.71 -0.47 17.64
C ARG A 130 -16.76 -1.07 16.62
N PRO A 131 -15.49 -0.63 16.57
CA PRO A 131 -14.48 -1.35 15.82
C PRO A 131 -14.33 -2.74 16.43
N VAL A 132 -14.34 -3.77 15.59
CA VAL A 132 -14.04 -5.15 15.98
C VAL A 132 -12.56 -5.46 15.78
#